data_AF-A0A2V2UH66-F1
#
_entry.id   AF-A0A2V2UH66-F1
#
_cell.length_a   1.000
_cell.length_b   1.000
_cell.length_c   1.000
_cell.angle_alpha   90.00
_cell.angle_beta   90.00
_cell.angle_gamma   90.00
#
_symmetry.space_group_name_H-M   'P 1'
#
loop_
_entity.id
_entity.type
_entity.pdbx_description
1 polymer ?
#
loop_
_entity_poly.entity_id
_entity_poly.type
_entity_poly.pdbx_seq_one_letter_code
_entity_poly.pdbx_strand_id
1 'polypeptide(L)'
;MLTDADVDNGSIFKNDGTGSFDTNSNAYDVIILGHQEYVTQQEYDYLKNFVSNGGITILLDSNIFYAQIRFDSTTDTVTLVKGHGWAFNSGSAWKSVSERWAKETSQRVGSNYLCYSCDITFAYDPWEYNHHEEQYVTNTNDKILMNYNASLLHYPIPSLRPVIAAYELNYQKGKVISFGIYSDDIITNEKFDQYFDNLVLQNTPQKQSLRS
;
A
#
# COMPACT_ATOMS: atom_id res chain seq x y z
N MET A 1 3.21 10.51 13.89
CA MET A 1 2.66 9.22 13.44
C MET A 1 1.14 9.35 13.54
N LEU A 2 0.43 9.03 12.46
CA LEU A 2 -1.04 9.00 12.43
C LEU A 2 -1.49 7.56 12.62
N THR A 3 -2.68 7.37 13.18
CA THR A 3 -3.36 6.07 13.24
C THR A 3 -4.30 5.90 12.04
N ASP A 4 -4.73 4.67 11.77
CA ASP A 4 -5.75 4.37 10.75
C ASP A 4 -7.05 5.16 10.99
N ALA A 5 -7.43 5.33 12.25
CA ALA A 5 -8.59 6.13 12.63
C ALA A 5 -8.37 7.63 12.31
N ASP A 6 -7.16 8.17 12.44
CA ASP A 6 -6.88 9.55 12.04
C ASP A 6 -7.01 9.71 10.53
N VAL A 7 -6.56 8.72 9.75
CA VAL A 7 -6.69 8.69 8.30
C VAL A 7 -8.16 8.58 7.91
N ASP A 8 -8.91 7.65 8.49
CA ASP A 8 -10.37 7.47 8.31
C ASP A 8 -11.14 8.76 8.61
N ASN A 9 -10.71 9.52 9.62
CA ASN A 9 -11.29 10.82 9.97
C ASN A 9 -10.82 11.98 9.07
N GLY A 10 -9.91 11.75 8.13
CA GLY A 10 -9.47 12.74 7.14
C GLY A 10 -8.28 13.60 7.55
N SER A 11 -7.54 13.24 8.61
CA SER A 11 -6.41 14.01 9.15
C SER A 11 -5.22 14.15 8.18
N ILE A 12 -5.24 13.43 7.07
CA ILE A 12 -4.27 13.55 5.96
C ILE A 12 -4.53 14.76 5.05
N PHE A 13 -5.64 15.46 5.26
CA PHE A 13 -6.03 16.66 4.52
C PHE A 13 -6.01 17.91 5.42
N LYS A 14 -6.00 19.10 4.80
CA LYS A 14 -5.98 20.35 5.57
C LYS A 14 -7.31 20.57 6.28
N ASN A 15 -7.23 20.95 7.54
CA ASN A 15 -8.39 21.41 8.30
C ASN A 15 -8.74 22.84 7.85
N ASP A 16 -10.01 23.07 7.49
CA ASP A 16 -10.51 24.36 7.02
C ASP A 16 -10.80 25.37 8.16
N GLY A 17 -10.50 24.99 9.41
CA GLY A 17 -10.72 25.79 10.61
C GLY A 17 -12.14 25.65 11.19
N THR A 18 -13.02 24.88 10.55
CA THR A 18 -14.41 24.65 10.99
C THR A 18 -14.62 23.29 11.64
N GLY A 19 -13.56 22.48 11.76
CA GLY A 19 -13.63 21.09 12.20
C GLY A 19 -13.94 20.11 11.07
N SER A 20 -13.99 20.59 9.82
CA SER A 20 -14.05 19.76 8.61
C SER A 20 -12.71 19.75 7.90
N PHE A 21 -12.44 18.67 7.16
CA PHE A 21 -11.23 18.55 6.35
C PHE A 21 -11.55 18.86 4.88
N ASP A 22 -10.75 19.73 4.26
CA ASP A 22 -10.80 19.96 2.81
C ASP A 22 -10.11 18.80 2.10
N THR A 23 -10.90 17.82 1.68
CA THR A 23 -10.42 16.63 0.98
C THR A 23 -9.79 16.94 -0.39
N ASN A 24 -9.81 18.18 -0.87
CA ASN A 24 -9.09 18.60 -2.08
C ASN A 24 -7.67 19.10 -1.80
N SER A 25 -7.28 19.26 -0.53
CA SER A 25 -5.98 19.78 -0.14
C SER A 25 -5.27 18.86 0.84
N ASN A 26 -4.20 18.22 0.38
CA ASN A 26 -3.38 17.37 1.24
C ASN A 26 -2.66 18.21 2.32
N ALA A 27 -2.61 17.68 3.55
CA ALA A 27 -1.81 18.25 4.63
C ALA A 27 -0.34 17.82 4.57
N TYR A 28 -0.07 16.71 3.87
CA TYR A 28 1.26 16.11 3.72
C TYR A 28 1.65 15.98 2.25
N ASP A 29 2.95 16.05 1.97
CA ASP A 29 3.48 15.76 0.63
C ASP A 29 3.66 14.25 0.41
N VAL A 30 4.07 13.54 1.47
CA VAL A 30 4.38 12.11 1.45
C VAL A 30 3.68 11.41 2.62
N ILE A 31 3.09 10.24 2.36
CA ILE A 31 2.62 9.29 3.37
C ILE A 31 3.37 7.98 3.16
N ILE A 32 3.91 7.43 4.24
CA ILE A 32 4.55 6.11 4.26
C ILE A 32 3.62 5.18 5.02
N LEU A 33 3.24 4.06 4.41
CA LEU A 33 2.42 3.02 5.01
C LEU A 33 3.29 1.77 5.22
N GLY A 34 3.24 1.20 6.43
CA GLY A 34 3.70 -0.15 6.72
C GLY A 34 2.67 -1.17 6.23
N HIS A 35 2.29 -2.11 7.09
CA HIS A 35 1.33 -3.16 6.75
C HIS A 35 -0.13 -2.72 6.87
N GLN A 36 -0.65 -2.09 5.81
CA GLN A 36 -2.02 -1.56 5.75
C GLN A 36 -3.02 -2.53 5.11
N GLU A 37 -3.22 -3.70 5.71
CA GLU A 37 -4.04 -4.79 5.15
C GLU A 37 -5.56 -4.58 5.32
N TYR A 38 -5.98 -4.11 6.50
CA TYR A 38 -7.38 -3.94 6.87
C TYR A 38 -7.74 -2.46 6.90
N VAL A 39 -8.59 -2.03 5.98
CA VAL A 39 -8.95 -0.60 5.88
C VAL A 39 -10.45 -0.42 5.82
N THR A 40 -10.93 0.71 6.31
CA THR A 40 -12.32 1.10 6.04
C THR A 40 -12.48 1.49 4.57
N GLN A 41 -13.73 1.59 4.10
CA GLN A 41 -13.99 2.15 2.77
C GLN A 41 -13.56 3.63 2.69
N GLN A 42 -13.76 4.39 3.76
CA GLN A 42 -13.47 5.82 3.80
C GLN A 42 -11.96 6.08 3.83
N GLU A 43 -11.23 5.36 4.66
CA GLU A 43 -9.77 5.38 4.70
C GLU A 43 -9.18 5.04 3.31
N TYR A 44 -9.64 3.95 2.68
CA TYR A 44 -9.23 3.58 1.32
C TYR A 44 -9.52 4.71 0.31
N ASP A 45 -10.70 5.32 0.37
CA ASP A 45 -11.08 6.45 -0.49
C ASP A 45 -10.20 7.68 -0.25
N TYR A 46 -9.86 7.99 0.99
CA TYR A 46 -8.99 9.10 1.37
C TYR A 46 -7.54 8.88 0.95
N LEU A 47 -6.97 7.70 1.14
CA LEU A 47 -5.62 7.38 0.64
C LEU A 47 -5.53 7.52 -0.88
N LYS A 48 -6.56 7.09 -1.62
CA LYS A 48 -6.64 7.28 -3.08
C LYS A 48 -6.77 8.74 -3.47
N ASN A 49 -7.56 9.50 -2.73
CA ASN A 49 -7.77 10.92 -2.99
C ASN A 49 -6.51 11.74 -2.70
N PHE A 50 -5.76 11.37 -1.66
CA PHE A 50 -4.45 11.95 -1.35
C PHE A 50 -3.49 11.85 -2.54
N VAL A 51 -3.33 10.66 -3.14
CA VAL A 51 -2.50 10.51 -4.36
C VAL A 51 -3.09 11.31 -5.52
N SER A 52 -4.41 11.29 -5.70
CA SER A 52 -5.11 12.01 -6.78
C SER A 52 -4.90 13.53 -6.71
N ASN A 53 -4.72 14.07 -5.51
CA ASN A 53 -4.45 15.48 -5.25
C ASN A 53 -2.99 15.90 -5.48
N GLY A 54 -2.07 14.94 -5.70
CA GLY A 54 -0.65 15.22 -5.91
C GLY A 54 0.27 14.66 -4.83
N GLY A 55 -0.26 13.95 -3.84
CA GLY A 55 0.53 13.30 -2.80
C GLY A 55 1.32 12.10 -3.31
N ILE A 56 2.35 11.73 -2.55
CA ILE A 56 3.16 10.52 -2.78
C ILE A 56 2.86 9.52 -1.66
N THR A 57 2.39 8.34 -2.03
CA THR A 57 2.26 7.23 -1.08
C THR A 57 3.39 6.24 -1.29
N ILE A 58 4.14 5.94 -0.23
CA ILE A 58 5.17 4.88 -0.22
C ILE A 58 4.62 3.71 0.58
N LEU A 59 4.52 2.55 -0.06
CA LEU A 59 4.05 1.29 0.51
C LEU A 59 5.25 0.42 0.82
N LEU A 60 5.54 0.26 2.12
CA LEU A 60 6.63 -0.59 2.59
C LEU A 60 6.26 -2.06 2.43
N ASP A 61 5.06 -2.43 2.86
CA ASP A 61 4.65 -3.83 2.88
C ASP A 61 3.72 -4.21 1.74
N SER A 62 3.62 -5.51 1.52
CA SER A 62 2.71 -6.14 0.58
C SER A 62 1.38 -6.49 1.23
N ASN A 63 0.46 -7.10 0.48
CA ASN A 63 -0.86 -7.48 0.99
C ASN A 63 -1.65 -6.28 1.56
N ILE A 64 -1.44 -5.10 0.95
CA ILE A 64 -2.10 -3.87 1.35
C ILE A 64 -3.52 -3.79 0.80
N PHE A 65 -4.42 -3.19 1.57
CA PHE A 65 -5.83 -3.01 1.24
C PHE A 65 -6.52 -4.33 0.87
N TYR A 66 -6.20 -5.41 1.56
CA TYR A 66 -6.72 -6.73 1.26
C TYR A 66 -8.17 -6.90 1.71
N ALA A 67 -8.50 -6.38 2.90
CA ALA A 67 -9.80 -6.57 3.53
C ALA A 67 -10.45 -5.23 3.91
N GLN A 68 -11.77 -5.17 3.69
CA GLN A 68 -12.58 -4.07 4.21
C GLN A 68 -13.06 -4.39 5.62
N ILE A 69 -12.84 -3.44 6.51
CA ILE A 69 -13.42 -3.43 7.85
C ILE A 69 -14.39 -2.25 8.04
N ARG A 70 -15.17 -2.33 9.10
CA ARG A 70 -15.90 -1.22 9.69
C ARG A 70 -15.35 -1.01 11.09
N PHE A 71 -15.00 0.22 11.41
CA PHE A 71 -14.63 0.63 12.76
C PHE A 71 -15.80 1.38 13.39
N ASP A 72 -16.16 1.02 14.61
CA ASP A 72 -17.13 1.73 15.44
C ASP A 72 -16.37 2.39 16.60
N SER A 73 -16.18 3.70 16.52
CA SER A 73 -15.43 4.47 17.52
C SER A 73 -16.17 4.62 18.86
N THR A 74 -17.48 4.36 18.90
CA THR A 74 -18.26 4.42 20.15
C THR A 74 -18.01 3.17 20.98
N THR A 75 -17.84 2.03 20.32
CA THR A 75 -17.66 0.72 20.96
C THR A 75 -16.27 0.13 20.81
N ASP A 76 -15.35 0.88 20.18
CA ASP A 76 -13.99 0.46 19.85
C ASP A 76 -13.94 -0.92 19.16
N THR A 77 -14.87 -1.13 18.23
CA THR A 77 -15.08 -2.44 17.60
C THR A 77 -14.72 -2.42 16.14
N VAL A 78 -13.85 -3.34 15.74
CA VAL A 78 -13.52 -3.63 14.33
C VAL A 78 -14.34 -4.83 13.86
N THR A 79 -15.05 -4.66 12.76
CA THR A 79 -15.89 -5.71 12.14
C THR A 79 -15.45 -5.94 10.70
N LEU A 80 -15.13 -7.18 10.33
CA LEU A 80 -14.92 -7.53 8.91
C LEU A 80 -16.18 -7.23 8.11
N VAL A 81 -16.03 -6.58 6.96
CA VAL A 81 -17.11 -6.39 5.98
C VAL A 81 -16.95 -7.38 4.84
N LYS A 82 -15.75 -7.43 4.23
CA LYS A 82 -15.47 -8.28 3.07
C LYS A 82 -13.95 -8.38 2.80
N GLY A 83 -13.46 -9.57 2.49
CA GLY A 83 -12.04 -9.90 2.26
C GLY A 83 -11.72 -11.29 2.82
N HIS A 84 -10.52 -11.80 2.57
CA HIS A 84 -10.09 -13.15 2.99
C HIS A 84 -11.04 -14.29 2.61
N GLY A 85 -11.79 -14.13 1.52
CA GLY A 85 -12.75 -15.13 1.06
C GLY A 85 -14.08 -15.10 1.81
N TRP A 86 -14.33 -14.09 2.65
CA TRP A 86 -15.53 -13.95 3.47
C TRP A 86 -16.17 -12.57 3.34
N ALA A 87 -17.45 -12.50 3.67
CA ALA A 87 -18.17 -11.26 3.91
C ALA A 87 -19.09 -11.44 5.12
N PHE A 88 -19.37 -10.36 5.84
CA PHE A 88 -20.16 -10.37 7.07
C PHE A 88 -21.07 -9.14 7.17
N ASN A 89 -22.30 -9.33 7.66
CA ASN A 89 -23.31 -8.27 7.78
C ASN A 89 -23.94 -8.15 9.19
N SER A 90 -23.14 -8.31 10.25
CA SER A 90 -23.58 -8.23 11.66
C SER A 90 -24.46 -9.39 12.15
N GLY A 91 -24.91 -10.29 11.27
CA GLY A 91 -25.69 -11.47 11.65
C GLY A 91 -25.08 -12.79 11.16
N SER A 92 -24.54 -12.80 9.94
CA SER A 92 -24.01 -14.01 9.32
C SER A 92 -22.76 -13.73 8.50
N ALA A 93 -21.91 -14.75 8.37
CA ALA A 93 -20.77 -14.76 7.45
C ALA A 93 -21.04 -15.70 6.27
N TRP A 94 -20.56 -15.34 5.08
CA TRP A 94 -20.66 -16.19 3.88
C TRP A 94 -19.42 -16.05 3.00
N LYS A 95 -19.18 -17.04 2.14
CA LYS A 95 -18.06 -17.03 1.19
C LYS A 95 -18.16 -15.81 0.26
N SER A 96 -17.02 -15.18 0.02
CA SER A 96 -16.93 -13.97 -0.81
C SER A 96 -15.58 -13.88 -1.53
N VAL A 97 -15.19 -12.67 -1.91
CA VAL A 97 -13.92 -12.38 -2.60
C VAL A 97 -12.73 -12.54 -1.66
N SER A 98 -11.59 -12.96 -2.21
CA SER A 98 -10.32 -13.02 -1.49
C SER A 98 -9.81 -11.62 -1.18
N GLU A 99 -9.40 -10.87 -2.20
CA GLU A 99 -8.96 -9.48 -2.06
C GLU A 99 -10.11 -8.52 -2.38
N ARG A 100 -10.41 -7.60 -1.46
CA ARG A 100 -11.60 -6.75 -1.52
C ARG A 100 -11.63 -5.80 -2.71
N TRP A 101 -10.51 -5.15 -3.00
CA TRP A 101 -10.39 -4.11 -4.03
C TRP A 101 -9.44 -4.54 -5.14
N ALA A 102 -9.35 -5.83 -5.44
CA ALA A 102 -8.37 -6.36 -6.39
C ALA A 102 -8.33 -5.57 -7.72
N LYS A 103 -9.51 -5.27 -8.28
CA LYS A 103 -9.62 -4.52 -9.54
C LYS A 103 -9.16 -3.07 -9.38
N GLU A 104 -9.58 -2.38 -8.32
CA GLU A 104 -9.24 -0.98 -8.08
C GLU A 104 -7.76 -0.82 -7.73
N THR A 105 -7.23 -1.67 -6.85
CA THR A 105 -5.82 -1.68 -6.43
C THR A 105 -4.90 -1.99 -7.61
N SER A 106 -5.27 -2.93 -8.51
CA SER A 106 -4.50 -3.22 -9.73
C SER A 106 -4.22 -2.01 -10.61
N GLN A 107 -5.14 -1.02 -10.61
CA GLN A 107 -5.06 0.17 -11.44
C GLN A 107 -4.42 1.35 -10.71
N ARG A 108 -4.69 1.48 -9.41
CA ARG A 108 -4.33 2.67 -8.62
C ARG A 108 -3.02 2.52 -7.87
N VAL A 109 -2.72 1.30 -7.42
CA VAL A 109 -1.45 0.92 -6.80
C VAL A 109 -0.52 0.26 -7.81
N GLY A 110 -1.08 -0.40 -8.83
CA GLY A 110 -0.30 -1.06 -9.87
C GLY A 110 0.03 -2.53 -9.58
N SER A 111 -0.47 -3.09 -8.48
CA SER A 111 -0.19 -4.48 -8.10
C SER A 111 -1.33 -5.09 -7.26
N ASN A 112 -1.27 -6.40 -7.06
CA ASN A 112 -2.16 -7.16 -6.19
C ASN A 112 -1.38 -8.17 -5.37
N TYR A 113 -2.00 -8.68 -4.31
CA TYR A 113 -1.43 -9.75 -3.50
C TYR A 113 -1.23 -11.03 -4.31
N LEU A 114 -0.07 -11.67 -4.14
CA LEU A 114 0.29 -12.90 -4.83
C LEU A 114 -0.18 -14.14 -4.05
N CYS A 115 0.51 -14.49 -2.97
CA CYS A 115 0.18 -15.64 -2.10
C CYS A 115 1.16 -15.76 -0.92
N TYR A 116 0.65 -16.22 0.23
CA TYR A 116 1.42 -16.52 1.44
C TYR A 116 2.04 -17.93 1.42
N SER A 117 1.35 -18.90 0.82
CA SER A 117 1.78 -20.32 0.87
C SER A 117 2.51 -20.76 -0.40
N CYS A 118 3.18 -19.83 -1.09
CA CYS A 118 3.89 -20.12 -2.32
C CYS A 118 5.37 -20.36 -2.07
N ASP A 119 5.98 -21.23 -2.88
CA ASP A 119 7.44 -21.36 -2.83
C ASP A 119 8.07 -20.37 -3.80
N ILE A 120 8.51 -19.23 -3.27
CA ILE A 120 9.12 -18.13 -4.02
C ILE A 120 10.60 -18.03 -3.67
N THR A 121 11.42 -17.82 -4.69
CA THR A 121 12.85 -17.51 -4.55
C THR A 121 13.17 -16.23 -5.30
N PHE A 122 14.10 -15.44 -4.77
CA PHE A 122 14.51 -14.16 -5.36
C PHE A 122 15.95 -14.28 -5.85
N ALA A 123 16.17 -14.14 -7.16
CA ALA A 123 17.52 -14.19 -7.72
C ALA A 123 18.28 -12.87 -7.55
N TYR A 124 17.56 -11.76 -7.31
CA TYR A 124 18.14 -10.47 -6.96
C TYR A 124 17.48 -9.94 -5.69
N ASP A 125 18.12 -10.22 -4.56
CA ASP A 125 17.65 -9.79 -3.25
C ASP A 125 18.83 -9.17 -2.48
N PRO A 126 19.01 -7.84 -2.55
CA PRO A 126 20.09 -7.17 -1.85
C PRO A 126 19.87 -7.05 -0.34
N TRP A 127 18.68 -7.42 0.15
CA TRP A 127 18.23 -7.20 1.52
C TRP A 127 18.04 -8.48 2.32
N GLU A 128 18.25 -9.64 1.70
CA GLU A 128 18.15 -10.96 2.34
C GLU A 128 16.72 -11.21 2.89
N TYR A 129 15.72 -10.71 2.15
CA TYR A 129 14.31 -10.91 2.42
C TYR A 129 13.92 -12.38 2.25
N ASN A 130 13.26 -12.92 3.28
CA ASN A 130 12.66 -14.25 3.21
C ASN A 130 11.22 -14.11 2.75
N HIS A 131 10.78 -15.03 1.87
CA HIS A 131 9.40 -15.04 1.40
C HIS A 131 8.40 -15.02 2.57
N HIS A 132 7.44 -14.10 2.47
CA HIS A 132 6.38 -13.92 3.45
C HIS A 132 5.08 -13.54 2.75
N GLU A 133 4.99 -12.30 2.27
CA GLU A 133 3.87 -11.81 1.46
C GLU A 133 4.39 -10.84 0.40
N GLU A 134 3.93 -11.00 -0.84
CA GLU A 134 4.37 -10.15 -1.94
C GLU A 134 3.19 -9.65 -2.77
N GLN A 135 3.39 -8.47 -3.34
CA GLN A 135 2.54 -7.95 -4.41
C GLN A 135 3.18 -8.27 -5.76
N TYR A 136 2.38 -8.78 -6.70
CA TYR A 136 2.81 -8.86 -8.09
C TYR A 136 2.30 -7.66 -8.89
N VAL A 137 3.17 -7.10 -9.72
CA VAL A 137 2.87 -5.96 -10.59
C VAL A 137 1.81 -6.37 -11.61
N THR A 138 0.73 -5.59 -11.68
CA THR A 138 -0.39 -5.76 -12.61
C THR A 138 -0.47 -4.65 -13.66
N ASN A 139 0.17 -3.50 -13.44
CA ASN A 139 0.10 -2.36 -14.34
C ASN A 139 1.38 -2.23 -15.18
N THR A 140 1.22 -2.25 -16.51
CA THR A 140 2.34 -2.20 -17.45
C THR A 140 3.00 -0.83 -17.57
N ASN A 141 2.40 0.22 -17.01
CA ASN A 141 2.95 1.57 -16.99
C ASN A 141 3.87 1.83 -15.79
N ASP A 142 3.98 0.87 -14.87
CA ASP A 142 4.80 1.00 -13.69
C ASP A 142 6.28 1.07 -14.07
N LYS A 143 6.99 2.06 -13.54
CA LYS A 143 8.43 2.13 -13.69
C LYS A 143 9.06 1.28 -12.60
N ILE A 144 9.58 0.13 -13.01
CA ILE A 144 10.34 -0.76 -12.15
C ILE A 144 11.62 -0.05 -11.68
N LEU A 145 11.77 0.06 -10.36
CA LEU A 145 12.97 0.57 -9.70
C LEU A 145 13.94 -0.58 -9.43
N MET A 146 13.41 -1.73 -9.01
CA MET A 146 14.17 -2.93 -8.71
C MET A 146 13.32 -4.18 -8.98
N ASN A 147 13.77 -5.06 -9.87
CA ASN A 147 13.13 -6.35 -10.09
C ASN A 147 13.84 -7.41 -9.25
N TYR A 148 13.12 -8.08 -8.34
CA TYR A 148 13.73 -9.10 -7.48
C TYR A 148 14.02 -10.42 -8.20
N ASN A 149 13.62 -10.52 -9.47
CA ASN A 149 13.75 -11.71 -10.31
C ASN A 149 13.16 -12.95 -9.61
N ALA A 150 11.93 -12.77 -9.11
CA ALA A 150 11.21 -13.81 -8.39
C ALA A 150 10.93 -15.03 -9.29
N SER A 151 11.09 -16.22 -8.74
CA SER A 151 10.77 -17.49 -9.37
C SER A 151 9.88 -18.32 -8.46
N LEU A 152 8.74 -18.77 -8.99
CA LEU A 152 7.82 -19.64 -8.27
C LEU A 152 8.11 -21.09 -8.61
N LEU A 153 8.45 -21.90 -7.60
CA LEU A 153 8.81 -23.30 -7.77
C LEU A 153 7.56 -24.21 -7.85
N HIS A 154 6.48 -23.84 -7.16
CA HIS A 154 5.27 -24.66 -7.01
C HIS A 154 3.97 -23.86 -7.18
N TYR A 155 3.85 -23.04 -8.22
CA TYR A 155 2.60 -22.31 -8.51
C TYR A 155 1.62 -23.16 -9.36
N PRO A 156 0.30 -23.15 -9.06
CA PRO A 156 -0.70 -23.94 -9.81
C PRO A 156 -0.82 -23.54 -11.29
N ILE A 157 -0.22 -22.42 -11.71
CA ILE A 157 -0.21 -21.95 -13.10
C ILE A 157 1.25 -21.71 -13.55
N PRO A 158 1.91 -22.70 -14.18
CA PRO A 158 3.30 -22.60 -14.65
C PRO A 158 3.57 -21.46 -15.66
N SER A 159 2.52 -20.92 -16.28
CA SER A 159 2.61 -19.82 -17.25
C SER A 159 2.54 -18.42 -16.61
N LEU A 160 2.16 -18.32 -15.34
CA LEU A 160 2.17 -17.04 -14.64
C LEU A 160 3.60 -16.77 -14.15
N ARG A 161 4.26 -15.77 -14.75
CA ARG A 161 5.53 -15.22 -14.26
C ARG A 161 5.24 -13.87 -13.63
N PRO A 162 4.68 -13.83 -12.40
CA PRO A 162 4.42 -12.57 -11.72
C PRO A 162 5.74 -11.81 -11.58
N VAL A 163 5.69 -10.51 -11.83
CA VAL A 163 6.81 -9.62 -11.57
C VAL A 163 6.64 -9.11 -10.15
N ILE A 164 7.59 -9.46 -9.27
CA ILE A 164 7.70 -8.90 -7.93
C ILE A 164 8.86 -7.91 -7.97
N ALA A 165 8.60 -6.67 -7.58
CA ALA A 165 9.51 -5.57 -7.78
C ALA A 165 9.23 -4.41 -6.82
N ALA A 166 10.24 -3.60 -6.53
CA ALA A 166 10.02 -2.22 -6.14
C ALA A 166 9.75 -1.38 -7.41
N TYR A 167 8.74 -0.53 -7.38
CA TYR A 167 8.31 0.23 -8.54
C TYR A 167 7.63 1.56 -8.17
N GLU A 168 7.54 2.46 -9.15
CA GLU A 168 6.74 3.69 -9.06
C GLU A 168 5.64 3.74 -10.13
N LEU A 169 4.44 4.14 -9.71
CA LEU A 169 3.28 4.39 -10.56
C LEU A 169 2.87 5.85 -10.41
N ASN A 170 2.93 6.61 -11.51
CA ASN A 170 2.29 7.92 -11.55
C ASN A 170 0.77 7.73 -11.67
N TYR A 171 0.02 8.31 -10.75
CA TYR A 171 -1.45 8.21 -10.74
C TYR A 171 -2.08 9.60 -10.57
N GLN A 172 -2.78 10.03 -11.62
CA GLN A 172 -3.33 11.38 -11.73
C GLN A 172 -2.24 12.45 -11.48
N LYS A 173 -2.36 13.26 -10.42
CA LYS A 173 -1.39 14.31 -10.09
C LYS A 173 -0.24 13.82 -9.21
N GLY A 174 -0.38 12.66 -8.58
CA GLY A 174 0.54 12.12 -7.58
C GLY A 174 1.20 10.83 -8.03
N LYS A 175 1.73 10.09 -7.05
CA LYS A 175 2.52 8.89 -7.28
C LYS A 175 2.32 7.87 -6.15
N VAL A 176 2.34 6.59 -6.52
CA VAL A 176 2.51 5.46 -5.60
C VAL A 176 3.90 4.87 -5.82
N ILE A 177 4.64 4.62 -4.75
CA ILE A 177 5.87 3.84 -4.76
C ILE A 177 5.61 2.62 -3.89
N SER A 178 5.88 1.43 -4.39
CA SER A 178 5.69 0.19 -3.64
C SER A 178 6.96 -0.63 -3.69
N PHE A 179 7.30 -1.28 -2.58
CA PHE A 179 8.40 -2.24 -2.54
C PHE A 179 7.98 -3.64 -3.01
N GLY A 180 6.70 -3.97 -2.99
CA GLY A 180 6.19 -5.26 -3.47
C GLY A 180 6.63 -6.49 -2.68
N ILE A 181 7.29 -6.30 -1.54
CA ILE A 181 7.65 -7.30 -0.53
C ILE A 181 7.14 -6.85 0.84
N TYR A 182 7.27 -7.68 1.88
CA TYR A 182 6.96 -7.33 3.26
C TYR A 182 8.20 -6.69 3.91
N SER A 183 8.39 -5.39 3.71
CA SER A 183 9.61 -4.68 4.11
C SER A 183 9.85 -4.67 5.61
N ASP A 184 8.80 -4.78 6.44
CA ASP A 184 8.90 -4.93 7.90
C ASP A 184 9.85 -6.08 8.32
N ASP A 185 10.05 -7.10 7.47
CA ASP A 185 10.98 -8.20 7.74
C ASP A 185 12.47 -7.80 7.52
N ILE A 186 12.72 -6.68 6.85
CA ILE A 186 14.06 -6.22 6.47
C ILE A 186 14.38 -4.78 6.91
N ILE A 187 13.54 -4.13 7.73
CA ILE A 187 13.78 -2.78 8.28
C ILE A 187 15.02 -2.65 9.18
N THR A 188 15.70 -3.76 9.48
CA THR A 188 16.97 -3.76 10.22
C THR A 188 18.18 -3.94 9.30
N ASN A 189 17.95 -4.11 8.00
CA ASN A 189 19.01 -4.24 7.01
C ASN A 189 19.51 -2.85 6.61
N GLU A 190 20.77 -2.54 6.95
CA GLU A 190 21.37 -1.23 6.68
C GLU A 190 21.33 -0.82 5.18
N LYS A 191 21.37 -1.78 4.25
CA LYS A 191 21.28 -1.49 2.81
C LYS A 191 19.85 -1.11 2.41
N PHE A 192 18.84 -1.71 3.04
CA PHE A 192 17.45 -1.33 2.86
C PHE A 192 17.23 0.08 3.40
N ASP A 193 17.68 0.36 4.62
CA ASP A 193 17.56 1.69 5.24
C ASP A 193 18.18 2.78 4.37
N GLN A 194 19.42 2.56 3.89
CA GLN A 194 20.09 3.49 2.99
C GLN A 194 19.33 3.69 1.67
N TYR A 195 18.75 2.62 1.11
CA TYR A 195 17.95 2.72 -0.10
C TYR A 195 16.67 3.51 0.14
N PHE A 196 15.96 3.22 1.23
CA PHE A 196 14.73 3.88 1.62
C PHE A 196 14.94 5.37 1.92
N ASP A 197 15.98 5.72 2.68
CA ASP A 197 16.35 7.11 2.96
C ASP A 197 16.59 7.90 1.67
N ASN A 198 17.35 7.32 0.75
CA ASN A 198 17.61 7.95 -0.55
C ASN A 198 16.32 8.11 -1.36
N LEU A 199 15.44 7.12 -1.34
CA LEU A 199 14.14 7.17 -2.03
C LEU A 199 13.26 8.30 -1.46
N VAL A 200 13.16 8.42 -0.13
CA VAL A 200 12.40 9.49 0.53
C VAL A 200 12.99 10.86 0.20
N LEU A 201 14.32 11.02 0.26
CA LEU A 201 15.00 12.27 -0.06
C LEU A 201 14.80 12.70 -1.52
N GLN A 202 14.75 11.76 -2.46
CA GLN A 202 14.52 12.04 -3.88
C GLN A 202 13.08 12.46 -4.18
N ASN A 203 12.12 12.03 -3.38
CA ASN A 203 10.70 12.28 -3.60
C ASN A 203 10.12 13.39 -2.71
N THR A 204 10.86 13.86 -1.71
CA THR A 204 10.43 14.98 -0.87
C THR A 204 10.78 16.31 -1.55
N PRO A 205 9.86 17.28 -1.66
CA PRO A 205 10.18 18.59 -2.22
C PRO A 205 11.32 19.25 -1.42
N GLN A 206 12.41 19.60 -2.09
CA GLN A 206 13.38 20.52 -1.49
C GLN A 206 12.67 21.87 -1.32
N LYS A 207 12.32 22.22 -0.07
CA LYS A 207 11.91 23.59 0.24
C LYS A 207 13.05 24.50 -0.20
N GLN A 208 12.86 25.22 -1.31
CA GLN A 208 13.73 26.33 -1.64
C GLN A 208 13.74 27.24 -0.42
N SER A 209 14.90 27.39 0.22
CA SER A 209 15.04 28.40 1.26
C SER A 209 14.69 29.73 0.60
N LEU A 210 13.58 30.34 1.02
CA LEU A 210 13.33 31.74 0.74
C LEU A 210 14.51 32.49 1.37
N ARG A 211 15.52 32.81 0.54
CA ARG A 211 16.52 33.80 0.89
C ARG A 211 15.76 35.13 0.90
N SER A 212 15.31 35.53 2.09
CA SER A 212 14.97 36.91 2.42
C SER A 212 16.21 37.78 2.36
#